data_AF-A0A2T2UKN5-F1
#
_entry.id   AF-A0A2T2UKN5-F1
#
_cell.length_a   1.000
_cell.length_b   1.000
_cell.length_c   1.000
_cell.angle_alpha   90.00
_cell.angle_beta   90.00
_cell.angle_gamma   90.00
#
_symmetry.space_group_name_H-M   'P 1'
#
loop_
_entity.id
_entity.type
_entity.pdbx_description
1 polymer ?
#
loop_
_entity_poly.entity_id
_entity_poly.type
_entity_poly.pdbx_seq_one_letter_code
_entity_poly.pdbx_strand_id
1 'polypeptide(L)'
;MCWSAHASARWCSLAIVVALVAACAGPQRQSDTAADQAPAQAELRERAQALIEQGEPLAAVRVYRRLAERADAGERLDYQLRITELLFNTDYTELALAWHRRLEGQRVPAAHITLKRLVDARAAVARRQGVRALRHLPVITSDTPDDVRARILAIRADAHAVTGEPVRALEARLTRAPYLATPAAREANNEAIWTLLQSIPADRLETLIGDTRADPRLRGWAALARAVRRARLGERSVKRALADWRDQYSDHSALAFSRTLENRVLEAFEYPDRIALLLPLS
;
A
#
# COMPACT_ATOMS: atom_id res chain seq x y z
N MET A 1 -14.95 109.13 30.17
CA MET A 1 -13.56 109.59 30.04
C MET A 1 -12.84 108.60 29.14
N CYS A 2 -12.42 109.11 27.98
CA CYS A 2 -11.78 108.38 26.90
C CYS A 2 -10.37 107.94 27.29
N TRP A 3 -9.97 106.73 26.90
CA TRP A 3 -8.69 106.54 26.24
C TRP A 3 -8.73 105.31 25.33
N SER A 4 -8.30 105.55 24.11
CA SER A 4 -8.23 104.64 22.96
C SER A 4 -6.77 104.34 22.64
N ALA A 5 -6.59 103.30 21.82
CA ALA A 5 -5.42 103.03 20.96
C ALA A 5 -4.23 102.33 21.63
N HIS A 6 -3.45 101.44 21.01
CA HIS A 6 -3.45 100.69 19.75
C HIS A 6 -2.20 99.77 19.79
N ALA A 7 -2.03 98.93 18.77
CA ALA A 7 -0.79 98.24 18.38
C ALA A 7 -0.53 96.89 19.08
N SER A 8 -0.15 95.81 18.41
CA SER A 8 0.00 95.46 16.99
C SER A 8 0.52 94.02 16.98
N ALA A 9 0.12 93.27 15.96
CA ALA A 9 0.45 91.87 15.75
C ALA A 9 1.95 91.58 15.70
N ARG A 10 2.36 90.41 16.21
CA ARG A 10 3.49 89.64 15.68
C ARG A 10 3.17 88.14 15.72
N TRP A 11 3.02 87.57 14.53
CA TRP A 11 3.00 86.13 14.29
C TRP A 11 4.43 85.58 14.38
N CYS A 12 4.62 84.53 15.19
CA CYS A 12 5.77 83.63 15.09
C CYS A 12 5.29 82.19 15.37
N SER A 13 5.03 81.48 14.27
CA SER A 13 5.59 80.17 13.94
C SER A 13 5.75 79.08 15.03
N LEU A 14 4.99 78.00 14.82
CA LEU A 14 5.50 76.63 14.59
C LEU A 14 6.26 75.89 15.74
N ALA A 15 5.64 74.85 16.30
CA ALA A 15 6.22 73.52 16.59
C ALA A 15 5.20 72.68 17.39
N ILE A 16 4.37 71.87 16.73
CA ILE A 16 4.55 70.41 16.53
C ILE A 16 4.50 69.61 17.85
N VAL A 17 3.34 69.01 18.05
CA VAL A 17 3.02 67.95 19.01
C VAL A 17 3.62 66.63 18.51
N VAL A 18 4.59 66.04 19.21
CA VAL A 18 4.92 64.60 19.11
C VAL A 18 5.50 64.11 20.44
N ALA A 19 4.78 63.22 21.12
CA ALA A 19 5.34 62.09 21.87
C ALA A 19 4.20 61.12 22.22
N LEU A 20 3.70 60.44 21.19
CA LEU A 20 2.85 59.26 21.34
C LEU A 20 3.73 58.08 21.78
N VAL A 21 3.22 57.41 22.81
CA VAL A 21 3.60 56.12 23.39
C VAL A 21 4.28 55.19 22.38
N ALA A 22 5.53 54.85 22.67
CA ALA A 22 6.30 53.86 21.92
C ALA A 22 5.59 52.51 21.97
N ALA A 23 5.35 52.00 20.75
CA ALA A 23 4.67 50.77 20.45
C ALA A 23 5.40 49.53 20.98
N CYS A 24 4.61 48.60 21.51
CA CYS A 24 4.92 47.18 21.54
C CYS A 24 5.14 46.69 20.10
N ALA A 25 6.37 46.30 19.76
CA ALA A 25 6.67 45.51 18.58
C ALA A 25 7.67 44.43 18.97
N GLY A 26 7.15 43.28 19.40
CA GLY A 26 7.93 42.05 19.49
C GLY A 26 8.34 41.61 18.08
N PRO A 27 9.57 41.10 17.88
CA PRO A 27 10.07 40.81 16.55
C PRO A 27 9.29 39.64 15.92
N GLN A 28 8.61 39.91 14.81
CA GLN A 28 8.07 38.88 13.92
C GLN A 28 9.22 38.07 13.31
N ARG A 29 9.54 36.91 13.91
CA ARG A 29 10.37 35.84 13.32
C ARG A 29 9.48 34.70 12.82
N GLN A 30 8.75 34.89 11.72
CA GLN A 30 7.95 33.80 11.14
C GLN A 30 8.05 33.64 9.61
N SER A 31 8.88 34.43 8.93
CA SER A 31 8.96 34.42 7.46
C SER A 31 10.21 33.74 6.90
N ASP A 32 11.32 33.72 7.65
CA ASP A 32 12.61 33.28 7.12
C ASP A 32 12.80 31.75 7.13
N THR A 33 11.99 31.00 7.89
CA THR A 33 12.24 29.56 8.10
C THR A 33 11.56 28.66 7.07
N ALA A 34 10.45 29.08 6.45
CA ALA A 34 9.69 28.22 5.54
C ALA A 34 10.38 28.07 4.17
N ALA A 35 10.95 29.15 3.63
CA ALA A 35 11.67 29.14 2.35
C ALA A 35 12.97 28.32 2.43
N ASP A 36 13.70 28.42 3.54
CA ASP A 36 14.95 27.68 3.78
C ASP A 36 14.71 26.18 4.08
N GLN A 37 13.53 25.81 4.58
CA GLN A 37 13.19 24.42 4.89
C GLN A 37 12.73 23.61 3.67
N ALA A 38 12.20 24.24 2.62
CA ALA A 38 11.72 23.56 1.43
C ALA A 38 12.77 22.64 0.74
N PRO A 39 14.01 23.11 0.45
CA PRO A 39 15.03 22.25 -0.15
C PRO A 39 15.46 21.12 0.80
N ALA A 40 15.60 21.39 2.10
CA ALA A 40 15.96 20.38 3.10
C ALA A 40 14.88 19.30 3.27
N GLN A 41 13.60 19.65 3.16
CA GLN A 41 12.51 18.68 3.17
C GLN A 41 12.47 17.82 1.90
N ALA A 42 12.77 18.40 0.73
CA ALA A 42 12.84 17.67 -0.53
C ALA A 42 13.92 16.58 -0.48
N GLU A 43 15.12 16.91 0.01
CA GLU A 43 16.22 15.94 0.21
C GLU A 43 15.81 14.80 1.15
N LEU A 44 15.11 15.11 2.25
CA LEU A 44 14.60 14.08 3.16
C LEU A 44 13.56 13.17 2.50
N ARG A 45 12.70 13.69 1.62
CA ARG A 45 11.73 12.88 0.87
C ARG A 45 12.44 11.93 -0.10
N GLU A 46 13.44 12.43 -0.83
CA GLU A 46 14.26 11.62 -1.74
C GLU A 46 15.01 10.52 -0.97
N ARG A 47 15.60 10.87 0.17
CA ARG A 47 16.25 9.89 1.06
C ARG A 47 15.27 8.82 1.54
N ALA A 48 14.04 9.19 1.90
CA ALA A 48 13.02 8.22 2.30
C ALA A 48 12.69 7.25 1.15
N GLN A 49 12.59 7.76 -0.07
CA GLN A 49 12.33 6.96 -1.27
C GLN A 49 13.48 5.99 -1.56
N ALA A 50 14.73 6.45 -1.50
CA ALA A 50 15.90 5.60 -1.67
C ALA A 50 15.95 4.44 -0.64
N LEU A 51 15.57 4.71 0.62
CA LEU A 51 15.49 3.67 1.65
C LEU A 51 14.39 2.63 1.36
N ILE A 52 13.27 3.02 0.75
CA ILE A 52 12.24 2.07 0.32
C ILE A 52 12.78 1.16 -0.78
N GLU A 53 13.49 1.74 -1.76
CA GLU A 53 14.08 1.02 -2.88
C GLU A 53 15.21 0.06 -2.45
N GLN A 54 15.93 0.41 -1.38
CA GLN A 54 16.94 -0.43 -0.75
C GLN A 54 16.34 -1.54 0.14
N GLY A 55 15.01 -1.58 0.33
CA GLY A 55 14.37 -2.56 1.20
C GLY A 55 14.49 -2.25 2.70
N GLU A 56 14.70 -0.98 3.06
CA GLU A 56 14.76 -0.49 4.45
C GLU A 56 13.51 0.33 4.86
N PRO A 57 12.30 -0.28 4.89
CA PRO A 57 11.06 0.46 5.11
C PRO A 57 10.99 1.12 6.48
N LEU A 58 11.52 0.51 7.54
CA LEU A 58 11.53 1.13 8.87
C LEU A 58 12.45 2.35 8.93
N ALA A 59 13.53 2.38 8.15
CA ALA A 59 14.38 3.56 8.04
C ALA A 59 13.63 4.70 7.32
N ALA A 60 12.92 4.39 6.23
CA ALA A 60 12.07 5.36 5.54
C ALA A 60 10.95 5.89 6.45
N VAL A 61 10.30 5.03 7.25
CA VAL A 61 9.29 5.44 8.25
C VAL A 61 9.86 6.42 9.26
N ARG A 62 11.10 6.23 9.74
CA ARG A 62 11.75 7.19 10.64
C ARG A 62 11.95 8.56 9.97
N VAL A 63 12.24 8.57 8.67
CA VAL A 63 12.37 9.82 7.90
C VAL A 63 11.02 10.51 7.73
N TYR A 64 9.99 9.79 7.27
CA TYR A 64 8.65 10.36 7.11
C TYR A 64 8.05 10.83 8.44
N ARG A 65 8.34 10.15 9.56
CA ARG A 65 7.88 10.61 10.88
C ARG A 65 8.45 11.99 11.23
N ARG A 66 9.75 12.20 10.99
CA ARG A 66 10.40 13.51 11.22
C ARG A 66 9.82 14.60 10.31
N LEU A 67 9.47 14.25 9.08
CA LEU A 67 8.78 15.17 8.17
C LEU A 67 7.38 15.52 8.70
N ALA A 68 6.62 14.53 9.17
CA ALA A 68 5.28 14.73 9.76
C ALA A 68 5.30 15.61 11.02
N GLU A 69 6.33 15.50 11.86
CA GLU A 69 6.50 16.29 13.10
C GLU A 69 6.71 17.78 12.81
N ARG A 70 7.28 18.13 11.65
CA ARG A 70 7.60 19.51 11.24
C ARG A 70 6.57 20.12 10.28
N ALA A 71 5.76 19.28 9.67
CA ALA A 71 4.73 19.63 8.71
C ALA A 71 3.52 20.34 9.35
N ASP A 72 2.81 21.12 8.55
CA ASP A 72 1.48 21.61 8.90
C ASP A 72 0.45 20.45 9.00
N ALA A 73 -0.81 20.76 9.34
CA ALA A 73 -1.82 19.74 9.54
C ALA A 73 -2.13 18.90 8.27
N GLY A 74 -2.07 19.50 7.08
CA GLY A 74 -2.35 18.82 5.81
C GLY A 74 -1.21 17.92 5.38
N GLU A 75 0.01 18.45 5.36
CA GLU A 75 1.22 17.69 5.03
C GLU A 75 1.50 16.57 6.04
N ARG A 76 1.23 16.83 7.34
CA ARG A 76 1.37 15.81 8.38
C ARG A 76 0.46 14.61 8.12
N LEU A 77 -0.78 14.84 7.70
CA LEU A 77 -1.71 13.76 7.37
C LEU A 77 -1.22 12.94 6.16
N ASP A 78 -0.67 13.59 5.13
CA ASP A 78 -0.09 12.89 3.97
C ASP A 78 1.02 11.93 4.42
N TYR A 79 1.98 12.41 5.22
CA TYR A 79 3.05 11.55 5.73
C TYR A 79 2.53 10.42 6.63
N GLN A 80 1.53 10.68 7.48
CA GLN A 80 0.93 9.63 8.32
C GLN A 80 0.24 8.54 7.48
N LEU A 81 -0.43 8.92 6.40
CA LEU A 81 -1.02 7.98 5.45
C LEU A 81 0.05 7.17 4.71
N ARG A 82 1.11 7.82 4.21
CA ARG A 82 2.25 7.15 3.55
C ARG A 82 2.97 6.18 4.47
N ILE A 83 3.22 6.56 5.72
CA ILE A 83 3.80 5.68 6.74
C ILE A 83 2.91 4.44 6.91
N THR A 84 1.61 4.64 7.07
CA THR A 84 0.68 3.53 7.30
C THR A 84 0.62 2.59 6.09
N GLU A 85 0.57 3.14 4.88
CA GLU A 85 0.58 2.35 3.64
C GLU A 85 1.89 1.57 3.49
N LEU A 86 3.04 2.22 3.68
CA LEU A 86 4.36 1.58 3.58
C LEU A 86 4.47 0.40 4.55
N LEU A 87 4.04 0.58 5.80
CA LEU A 87 4.08 -0.47 6.82
C LEU A 87 3.20 -1.67 6.45
N PHE A 88 2.01 -1.43 5.89
CA PHE A 88 1.17 -2.52 5.39
C PHE A 88 1.77 -3.22 4.17
N ASN A 89 2.45 -2.47 3.28
CA ASN A 89 3.05 -3.04 2.07
C ASN A 89 4.34 -3.83 2.35
N THR A 90 4.88 -3.71 3.56
CA THR A 90 6.14 -4.37 3.98
C THR A 90 5.93 -5.27 5.19
N ASP A 91 4.70 -5.75 5.38
CA ASP A 91 4.29 -6.76 6.36
C ASP A 91 4.50 -6.41 7.84
N TYR A 92 4.78 -5.14 8.17
CA TYR A 92 4.80 -4.62 9.54
C TYR A 92 3.37 -4.32 10.05
N THR A 93 2.50 -5.34 10.00
CA THR A 93 1.04 -5.21 10.19
C THR A 93 0.67 -4.58 11.54
N GLU A 94 1.27 -5.02 12.65
CA GLU A 94 0.96 -4.48 13.98
C GLU A 94 1.33 -2.99 14.10
N LEU A 95 2.49 -2.61 13.56
CA LEU A 95 2.90 -1.21 13.53
C LEU A 95 2.01 -0.38 12.61
N ALA A 96 1.61 -0.93 11.46
CA ALA A 96 0.66 -0.30 10.54
C ALA A 96 -0.69 -0.05 11.24
N LEU A 97 -1.21 -1.02 12.01
CA LEU A 97 -2.45 -0.86 12.78
C LEU A 97 -2.32 0.18 13.90
N ALA A 98 -1.14 0.29 14.53
CA ALA A 98 -0.88 1.35 15.51
C ALA A 98 -0.90 2.75 14.87
N TRP A 99 -0.31 2.90 13.68
CA TRP A 99 -0.38 4.15 12.92
C TRP A 99 -1.78 4.45 12.38
N HIS A 100 -2.48 3.43 11.88
CA HIS A 100 -3.86 3.53 11.40
C HIS A 100 -4.80 4.10 12.46
N ARG A 101 -4.70 3.64 13.72
CA ARG A 101 -5.52 4.17 14.83
C ARG A 101 -5.36 5.67 15.05
N ARG A 102 -4.17 6.23 14.77
CA ARG A 102 -3.95 7.69 14.89
C ARG A 102 -4.70 8.48 13.83
N LEU A 103 -5.03 7.86 12.69
CA LEU A 103 -5.78 8.47 11.59
C LEU A 103 -7.30 8.46 11.83
N GLU A 104 -7.79 7.71 12.82
CA GLU A 104 -9.23 7.61 13.11
C GLU A 104 -9.77 8.95 13.62
N GLY A 105 -10.92 9.37 13.10
CA GLY A 105 -11.56 10.64 13.47
C GLY A 105 -10.92 11.90 12.89
N GLN A 106 -9.78 11.82 12.20
CA GLN A 106 -9.19 12.99 11.54
C GLN A 106 -9.98 13.40 10.29
N ARG A 107 -10.11 14.71 10.06
CA ARG A 107 -10.70 15.26 8.83
C ARG A 107 -9.73 15.06 7.66
N VAL A 108 -10.16 14.36 6.62
CA VAL A 108 -9.34 14.04 5.45
C VAL A 108 -9.72 14.93 4.26
N PRO A 109 -8.80 15.74 3.71
CA PRO A 109 -9.05 16.54 2.51
C PRO A 109 -9.31 15.64 1.28
N ALA A 110 -10.02 16.19 0.28
CA ALA A 110 -10.41 15.46 -0.93
C ALA A 110 -9.22 14.76 -1.63
N ALA A 111 -8.07 15.43 -1.68
CA ALA A 111 -6.83 14.90 -2.28
C ALA A 111 -6.34 13.58 -1.66
N HIS A 112 -6.68 13.31 -0.38
CA HIS A 112 -6.19 12.15 0.36
C HIS A 112 -7.26 11.06 0.58
N ILE A 113 -8.48 11.25 0.08
CA ILE A 113 -9.61 10.32 0.31
C ILE A 113 -9.29 8.92 -0.22
N THR A 114 -8.72 8.81 -1.42
CA THR A 114 -8.38 7.51 -2.02
C THR A 114 -7.38 6.75 -1.16
N LEU A 115 -6.28 7.40 -0.78
CA LEU A 115 -5.25 6.78 0.05
C LEU A 115 -5.80 6.39 1.42
N LYS A 116 -6.59 7.26 2.06
CA LYS A 116 -7.26 6.96 3.34
C LYS A 116 -8.13 5.71 3.23
N ARG A 117 -8.93 5.60 2.17
CA ARG A 117 -9.81 4.44 1.92
C ARG A 117 -9.03 3.15 1.73
N LEU A 118 -7.92 3.18 0.99
CA LEU A 118 -7.04 2.02 0.82
C LEU A 118 -6.45 1.57 2.17
N VAL A 119 -5.94 2.51 2.95
CA VAL A 119 -5.38 2.23 4.28
C VAL A 119 -6.45 1.68 5.25
N ASP A 120 -7.66 2.23 5.23
CA ASP A 120 -8.79 1.72 6.03
C ASP A 120 -9.19 0.30 5.63
N ALA A 121 -9.26 0.03 4.33
CA ALA A 121 -9.58 -1.29 3.81
C ALA A 121 -8.50 -2.31 4.21
N ARG A 122 -7.22 -1.95 4.08
CA ARG A 122 -6.09 -2.79 4.47
C ARG A 122 -6.09 -3.08 5.99
N ALA A 123 -6.38 -2.07 6.81
CA ALA A 123 -6.51 -2.24 8.25
C ALA A 123 -7.70 -3.15 8.62
N ALA A 124 -8.80 -3.10 7.87
CA ALA A 124 -9.92 -4.03 8.06
C ALA A 124 -9.55 -5.47 7.64
N VAL A 125 -8.80 -5.67 6.55
CA VAL A 125 -8.24 -6.98 6.17
C VAL A 125 -7.36 -7.55 7.28
N ALA A 126 -6.42 -6.75 7.79
CA ALA A 126 -5.52 -7.16 8.88
C ALA A 126 -6.27 -7.60 10.15
N ARG A 127 -7.41 -6.95 10.44
CA ARG A 127 -8.31 -7.32 11.54
C ARG A 127 -9.28 -8.46 11.22
N ARG A 128 -9.11 -9.14 10.08
CA ARG A 128 -9.99 -10.22 9.56
C ARG A 128 -11.44 -9.76 9.33
N GLN A 129 -11.65 -8.47 9.09
CA GLN A 129 -12.97 -7.85 8.84
C GLN A 129 -13.19 -7.66 7.33
N GLY A 130 -13.16 -8.74 6.54
CA GLY A 130 -13.16 -8.63 5.07
C GLY A 130 -14.38 -7.93 4.47
N VAL A 131 -15.59 -8.17 4.99
CA VAL A 131 -16.80 -7.42 4.55
C VAL A 131 -16.65 -5.92 4.80
N ARG A 132 -16.06 -5.52 5.94
CA ARG A 132 -15.77 -4.11 6.22
C ARG A 132 -14.71 -3.56 5.27
N ALA A 133 -13.68 -4.34 4.97
CA ALA A 133 -12.64 -3.95 4.02
C ALA A 133 -13.24 -3.65 2.63
N LEU A 134 -14.11 -4.52 2.13
CA LEU A 134 -14.80 -4.33 0.85
C LEU A 134 -15.60 -3.02 0.80
N ARG A 135 -16.26 -2.63 1.90
CA ARG A 135 -16.99 -1.35 1.98
C ARG A 135 -16.08 -0.12 1.96
N HIS A 136 -14.84 -0.24 2.42
CA HIS A 136 -13.88 0.86 2.40
C HIS A 136 -13.25 1.06 1.01
N LEU A 137 -13.28 0.05 0.13
CA LEU A 137 -12.60 0.11 -1.16
C LEU A 137 -13.18 1.23 -2.06
N PRO A 138 -12.31 2.06 -2.67
CA PRO A 138 -12.73 2.96 -3.72
C PRO A 138 -13.35 2.22 -4.91
N VAL A 139 -14.28 2.88 -5.59
CA VAL A 139 -14.83 2.40 -6.86
C VAL A 139 -13.78 2.60 -7.95
N ILE A 140 -13.59 1.57 -8.78
CA ILE A 140 -12.72 1.65 -9.96
C ILE A 140 -13.54 2.27 -11.10
N THR A 141 -13.12 3.42 -11.61
CA THR A 141 -13.71 4.14 -12.76
C THR A 141 -12.79 4.08 -13.97
N SER A 142 -13.12 4.69 -15.12
CA SER A 142 -12.20 4.84 -16.27
C SER A 142 -10.96 5.65 -15.91
N ASP A 143 -11.08 6.61 -15.01
CA ASP A 143 -10.02 7.59 -14.70
C ASP A 143 -9.11 7.14 -13.56
N THR A 144 -9.37 5.96 -12.98
CA THR A 144 -8.53 5.41 -11.92
C THR A 144 -7.16 5.01 -12.48
N PRO A 145 -6.04 5.52 -11.95
CA PRO A 145 -4.69 5.12 -12.38
C PRO A 145 -4.43 3.63 -12.17
N ASP A 146 -3.64 3.02 -13.04
CA ASP A 146 -3.38 1.58 -13.01
C ASP A 146 -2.76 1.08 -11.71
N ASP A 147 -1.84 1.85 -11.12
CA ASP A 147 -1.23 1.51 -9.83
C ASP A 147 -2.29 1.50 -8.71
N VAL A 148 -3.25 2.43 -8.73
CA VAL A 148 -4.37 2.48 -7.80
C VAL A 148 -5.33 1.31 -8.05
N ARG A 149 -5.64 0.97 -9.30
CA ARG A 149 -6.45 -0.23 -9.64
C ARG A 149 -5.80 -1.48 -9.08
N ALA A 150 -4.50 -1.64 -9.27
CA ALA A 150 -3.74 -2.79 -8.80
C ALA A 150 -3.77 -2.92 -7.28
N ARG A 151 -3.71 -1.80 -6.54
CA ARG A 151 -3.85 -1.77 -5.07
C ARG A 151 -5.27 -2.13 -4.62
N ILE A 152 -6.30 -1.56 -5.24
CA ILE A 152 -7.71 -1.88 -4.93
C ILE A 152 -7.97 -3.38 -5.11
N LEU A 153 -7.52 -3.95 -6.23
CA LEU A 153 -7.74 -5.36 -6.55
C LEU A 153 -6.96 -6.30 -5.63
N ALA A 154 -5.76 -5.91 -5.19
CA ALA A 154 -5.02 -6.68 -4.18
C ALA A 154 -5.79 -6.75 -2.86
N ILE A 155 -6.25 -5.59 -2.34
CA ILE A 155 -7.00 -5.54 -1.09
C ILE A 155 -8.35 -6.25 -1.22
N ARG A 156 -9.02 -6.15 -2.38
CA ARG A 156 -10.24 -6.91 -2.68
C ARG A 156 -9.99 -8.42 -2.60
N ALA A 157 -8.90 -8.90 -3.18
CA ALA A 157 -8.54 -10.30 -3.11
C ALA A 157 -8.29 -10.74 -1.66
N ASP A 158 -7.53 -9.96 -0.89
CA ASP A 158 -7.25 -10.25 0.52
C ASP A 158 -8.53 -10.24 1.37
N ALA A 159 -9.43 -9.30 1.10
CA ALA A 159 -10.72 -9.22 1.77
C ALA A 159 -11.59 -10.46 1.51
N HIS A 160 -11.66 -10.95 0.26
CA HIS A 160 -12.35 -12.19 -0.08
C HIS A 160 -11.66 -13.43 0.52
N ALA A 161 -10.34 -13.43 0.58
CA ALA A 161 -9.60 -14.54 1.19
C ALA A 161 -9.94 -14.67 2.69
N VAL A 162 -9.96 -13.55 3.43
CA VAL A 162 -10.29 -13.58 4.87
C VAL A 162 -11.78 -13.82 5.16
N THR A 163 -12.68 -13.67 4.18
CA THR A 163 -14.10 -14.05 4.29
C THR A 163 -14.39 -15.49 3.86
N GLY A 164 -13.38 -16.26 3.45
CA GLY A 164 -13.57 -17.65 3.00
C GLY A 164 -14.12 -17.77 1.57
N GLU A 165 -13.85 -16.77 0.72
CA GLU A 165 -14.28 -16.71 -0.67
C GLU A 165 -13.09 -16.81 -1.64
N PRO A 166 -12.32 -17.93 -1.65
CA PRO A 166 -11.05 -18.01 -2.37
C PRO A 166 -11.19 -17.87 -3.89
N VAL A 167 -12.34 -18.25 -4.47
CA VAL A 167 -12.59 -18.07 -5.92
C VAL A 167 -12.73 -16.59 -6.28
N ARG A 168 -13.47 -15.80 -5.48
CA ARG A 168 -13.55 -14.34 -5.67
C ARG A 168 -12.20 -13.67 -5.43
N ALA A 169 -11.41 -14.19 -4.50
CA ALA A 169 -10.04 -13.73 -4.29
C ALA A 169 -9.16 -13.98 -5.53
N LEU A 170 -9.25 -15.16 -6.15
CA LEU A 170 -8.55 -15.49 -7.38
C LEU A 170 -8.97 -14.57 -8.54
N GLU A 171 -10.27 -14.38 -8.74
CA GLU A 171 -10.80 -13.48 -9.78
C GLU A 171 -10.20 -12.08 -9.63
N ALA A 172 -10.20 -11.52 -8.42
CA ALA A 172 -9.60 -10.22 -8.16
C ALA A 172 -8.10 -10.17 -8.47
N ARG A 173 -7.34 -11.25 -8.19
CA ARG A 173 -5.90 -11.35 -8.55
C ARG A 173 -5.68 -11.48 -10.06
N LEU A 174 -6.58 -12.15 -10.79
CA LEU A 174 -6.52 -12.26 -12.25
C LEU A 174 -6.89 -10.94 -12.92
N THR A 175 -7.89 -10.23 -12.40
CA THR A 175 -8.22 -8.86 -12.82
C THR A 175 -7.08 -7.89 -12.52
N ARG A 176 -6.30 -8.12 -11.45
CA ARG A 176 -5.14 -7.28 -11.09
C ARG A 176 -3.98 -7.38 -12.07
N ALA A 177 -3.75 -8.57 -12.65
CA ALA A 177 -2.58 -8.88 -13.46
C ALA A 177 -2.21 -7.83 -14.55
N PRO A 178 -3.13 -7.34 -15.39
CA PRO A 178 -2.80 -6.36 -16.43
C PRO A 178 -2.33 -5.00 -15.91
N TYR A 179 -2.62 -4.66 -14.65
CA TYR A 179 -2.27 -3.37 -14.04
C TYR A 179 -0.90 -3.39 -13.34
N LEU A 180 -0.09 -4.45 -13.53
CA LEU A 180 1.19 -4.63 -12.85
C LEU A 180 2.38 -4.29 -13.76
N ALA A 181 3.03 -3.18 -13.45
CA ALA A 181 4.14 -2.65 -14.23
C ALA A 181 5.42 -3.52 -14.16
N THR A 182 5.80 -3.97 -12.96
CA THR A 182 7.11 -4.61 -12.75
C THR A 182 7.03 -6.14 -12.80
N PRO A 183 8.10 -6.83 -13.26
CA PRO A 183 8.19 -8.29 -13.20
C PRO A 183 8.02 -8.84 -11.77
N ALA A 184 8.64 -8.18 -10.78
CA ALA A 184 8.53 -8.56 -9.37
C ALA A 184 7.07 -8.49 -8.86
N ALA A 185 6.32 -7.45 -9.24
CA ALA A 185 4.92 -7.33 -8.84
C ALA A 185 4.03 -8.41 -9.49
N ARG A 186 4.32 -8.78 -10.75
CA ARG A 186 3.65 -9.89 -11.44
C ARG A 186 3.95 -11.23 -10.79
N GLU A 187 5.20 -11.48 -10.42
CA GLU A 187 5.57 -12.72 -9.74
C GLU A 187 4.93 -12.82 -8.36
N ALA A 188 4.96 -11.76 -7.56
CA ALA A 188 4.26 -11.71 -6.28
C ALA A 188 2.74 -11.94 -6.42
N ASN A 189 2.14 -11.50 -7.54
CA ASN A 189 0.73 -11.79 -7.84
C ASN A 189 0.50 -13.27 -8.17
N ASN A 190 1.40 -13.88 -8.94
CA ASN A 190 1.33 -15.30 -9.29
C ASN A 190 1.49 -16.18 -8.04
N GLU A 191 2.40 -15.84 -7.13
CA GLU A 191 2.55 -16.52 -5.85
C GLU A 191 1.30 -16.41 -4.96
N ALA A 192 0.66 -15.22 -4.94
CA ALA A 192 -0.61 -15.05 -4.23
C ALA A 192 -1.74 -15.89 -4.84
N ILE A 193 -1.81 -15.98 -6.18
CA ILE A 193 -2.74 -16.86 -6.90
C ILE A 193 -2.48 -18.32 -6.53
N TRP A 194 -1.22 -18.75 -6.57
CA TRP A 194 -0.83 -20.11 -6.23
C TRP A 194 -1.21 -20.48 -4.79
N THR A 195 -0.93 -19.60 -3.84
CA THR A 195 -1.31 -19.76 -2.43
C THR A 195 -2.82 -19.93 -2.27
N LEU A 196 -3.62 -19.11 -2.95
CA LEU A 196 -5.08 -19.21 -2.93
C LEU A 196 -5.56 -20.53 -3.52
N LEU A 197 -4.99 -21.00 -4.64
CA LEU A 197 -5.34 -22.28 -5.24
C LEU A 197 -5.11 -23.44 -4.28
N GLN A 198 -4.06 -23.38 -3.45
CA GLN A 198 -3.80 -24.41 -2.45
C GLN A 198 -4.88 -24.51 -1.37
N SER A 199 -5.60 -23.42 -1.10
CA SER A 199 -6.73 -23.40 -0.15
C SER A 199 -8.04 -23.95 -0.73
N ILE A 200 -8.14 -24.13 -2.05
CA ILE A 200 -9.37 -24.57 -2.72
C ILE A 200 -9.49 -26.11 -2.70
N PRO A 201 -10.62 -26.68 -2.26
CA PRO A 201 -10.89 -28.12 -2.32
C PRO A 201 -10.82 -28.71 -3.75
N ALA A 202 -10.49 -30.00 -3.86
CA ALA A 202 -10.24 -30.65 -5.15
C ALA A 202 -11.50 -30.72 -6.04
N ASP A 203 -12.65 -31.06 -5.48
CA ASP A 203 -13.96 -31.05 -6.13
C ASP A 203 -14.32 -29.66 -6.71
N ARG A 204 -14.01 -28.61 -5.95
CA ARG A 204 -14.22 -27.23 -6.39
C ARG A 204 -13.25 -26.84 -7.51
N LEU A 205 -12.00 -27.31 -7.49
CA LEU A 205 -11.07 -27.12 -8.62
C LEU A 205 -11.58 -27.81 -9.89
N GLU A 206 -12.06 -29.05 -9.81
CA GLU A 206 -12.59 -29.75 -10.99
C GLU A 206 -13.82 -29.04 -11.56
N THR A 207 -14.69 -28.50 -10.69
CA THR A 207 -15.83 -27.67 -11.11
C THR A 207 -15.37 -26.43 -11.89
N LEU A 208 -14.36 -25.72 -11.39
CA LEU A 208 -13.79 -24.55 -12.09
C LEU A 208 -13.19 -24.93 -13.44
N ILE A 209 -12.51 -26.06 -13.55
CA ILE A 209 -11.88 -26.51 -14.80
C ILE A 209 -12.95 -26.87 -15.85
N GLY A 210 -14.03 -27.53 -15.41
CA GLY A 210 -15.13 -27.98 -16.25
C GLY A 210 -16.11 -26.88 -16.68
N ASP A 211 -16.18 -25.76 -15.95
CA ASP A 211 -17.04 -24.64 -16.31
C ASP A 211 -16.48 -23.88 -17.52
N THR A 212 -17.03 -24.15 -18.71
CA THR A 212 -16.63 -23.49 -19.95
C THR A 212 -17.01 -22.02 -20.03
N ARG A 213 -17.88 -21.54 -19.13
CA ARG A 213 -18.28 -20.13 -19.03
C ARG A 213 -17.33 -19.33 -18.13
N ALA A 214 -16.51 -20.00 -17.32
CA ALA A 214 -15.53 -19.34 -16.47
C ALA A 214 -14.38 -18.72 -17.29
N ASP A 215 -13.73 -17.71 -16.70
CA ASP A 215 -12.54 -17.07 -17.30
C ASP A 215 -11.49 -18.14 -17.67
N PRO A 216 -11.05 -18.23 -18.94
CA PRO A 216 -10.03 -19.19 -19.37
C PRO A 216 -8.74 -19.14 -18.54
N ARG A 217 -8.37 -17.96 -18.01
CA ARG A 217 -7.22 -17.80 -17.11
C ARG A 217 -7.45 -18.50 -15.77
N LEU A 218 -8.66 -18.39 -15.22
CA LEU A 218 -9.01 -19.08 -13.97
C LEU A 218 -8.96 -20.60 -14.17
N ARG A 219 -9.49 -21.09 -15.29
CA ARG A 219 -9.44 -22.51 -15.66
C ARG A 219 -8.00 -23.02 -15.79
N GLY A 220 -7.12 -22.27 -16.45
CA GLY A 220 -5.70 -22.61 -16.59
C GLY A 220 -4.99 -22.70 -15.26
N TRP A 221 -5.18 -21.73 -14.37
CA TRP A 221 -4.65 -21.74 -13.01
C TRP A 221 -5.17 -22.91 -12.17
N ALA A 222 -6.48 -23.21 -12.24
CA ALA A 222 -7.07 -24.36 -11.55
C ALA A 222 -6.50 -25.69 -12.08
N ALA A 223 -6.34 -25.82 -13.40
CA ALA A 223 -5.74 -26.99 -14.03
C ALA A 223 -4.27 -27.19 -13.62
N LEU A 224 -3.50 -26.11 -13.44
CA LEU A 224 -2.13 -26.16 -12.94
C LEU A 224 -2.07 -26.72 -11.53
N ALA A 225 -2.93 -26.20 -10.63
CA ALA A 225 -3.01 -26.67 -9.25
C ALA A 225 -3.40 -28.15 -9.17
N ARG A 226 -4.38 -28.58 -9.99
CA ARG A 226 -4.75 -29.99 -10.12
C ARG A 226 -3.59 -30.85 -10.59
N ALA A 227 -2.85 -30.44 -11.62
CA ALA A 227 -1.73 -31.20 -12.17
C ALA A 227 -0.65 -31.47 -11.11
N VAL A 228 -0.28 -30.45 -10.34
CA VAL A 228 0.70 -30.59 -9.26
C VAL A 228 0.18 -31.47 -8.12
N ARG A 229 -1.10 -31.35 -7.75
CA ARG A 229 -1.70 -32.19 -6.70
C ARG A 229 -1.71 -33.67 -7.08
N ARG A 230 -2.14 -34.01 -8.31
CA ARG A 230 -2.10 -35.39 -8.82
C ARG A 230 -0.68 -35.94 -8.91
N ALA A 231 0.29 -35.10 -9.29
CA ALA A 231 1.70 -35.50 -9.29
C ALA A 231 2.21 -35.81 -7.88
N ARG A 232 1.78 -35.04 -6.86
CA ARG A 232 2.06 -35.33 -5.44
C ARG A 232 1.44 -36.60 -4.90
N LEU A 233 0.34 -37.05 -5.49
CA LEU A 233 -0.27 -38.34 -5.18
C LEU A 233 0.37 -39.52 -5.94
N GLY A 234 1.40 -39.26 -6.75
CA GLY A 234 2.11 -40.31 -7.50
C GLY A 234 1.38 -40.77 -8.77
N GLU A 235 0.28 -40.13 -9.17
CA GLU A 235 -0.46 -40.49 -10.39
C GLU A 235 0.39 -40.27 -11.67
N ARG A 236 1.35 -39.35 -11.61
CA ARG A 236 2.25 -38.99 -12.71
C ARG A 236 3.48 -38.25 -12.17
N SER A 237 4.61 -38.30 -12.87
CA SER A 237 5.76 -37.45 -12.51
C SER A 237 5.43 -35.96 -12.65
N VAL A 238 5.98 -35.13 -11.76
CA VAL A 238 5.82 -33.66 -11.76
C VAL A 238 6.16 -33.06 -13.12
N LYS A 239 7.31 -33.48 -13.68
CA LYS A 239 7.79 -33.04 -14.99
C LYS A 239 6.77 -33.28 -16.10
N ARG A 240 6.17 -34.48 -16.14
CA ARG A 240 5.18 -34.81 -17.17
C ARG A 240 3.85 -34.10 -16.92
N ALA A 241 3.40 -34.01 -15.68
CA ALA A 241 2.16 -33.30 -15.34
C ALA A 241 2.22 -31.80 -15.74
N LEU A 242 3.37 -31.15 -15.51
CA LEU A 242 3.58 -29.75 -15.88
C LEU A 242 3.85 -29.57 -17.38
N ALA A 243 4.50 -30.51 -18.06
CA ALA A 243 4.64 -30.50 -19.51
C ALA A 243 3.28 -30.52 -20.20
N ASP A 244 2.43 -31.50 -19.86
CA ASP A 244 1.08 -31.63 -20.43
C ASP A 244 0.22 -30.38 -20.17
N TRP A 245 0.36 -29.76 -18.98
CA TRP A 245 -0.30 -28.48 -18.70
C TRP A 245 0.21 -27.35 -19.59
N ARG A 246 1.53 -27.23 -19.81
CA ARG A 246 2.12 -26.20 -20.68
C ARG A 246 1.68 -26.36 -22.14
N ASP A 247 1.56 -27.60 -22.61
CA ASP A 247 1.09 -27.91 -23.96
C ASP A 247 -0.39 -27.53 -24.14
N GLN A 248 -1.22 -27.81 -23.14
CA GLN A 248 -2.65 -27.45 -23.17
C GLN A 248 -2.89 -25.94 -23.01
N TYR A 249 -2.02 -25.23 -22.29
CA TYR A 249 -2.17 -23.82 -21.93
C TYR A 249 -1.00 -22.96 -22.46
N SER A 250 -0.66 -23.13 -23.75
CA SER A 250 0.50 -22.52 -24.40
C SER A 250 0.50 -20.99 -24.48
N ASP A 251 -0.66 -20.34 -24.34
CA ASP A 251 -0.78 -18.87 -24.34
C ASP A 251 -1.08 -18.31 -22.93
N HIS A 252 -0.95 -19.14 -21.90
CA HIS A 252 -1.36 -18.77 -20.55
C HIS A 252 -0.30 -17.94 -19.80
N SER A 253 -0.75 -16.88 -19.11
CA SER A 253 0.11 -15.98 -18.33
C SER A 253 1.00 -16.67 -17.28
N ALA A 254 0.61 -17.85 -16.81
CA ALA A 254 1.35 -18.64 -15.82
C ALA A 254 2.45 -19.53 -16.41
N LEU A 255 2.76 -19.45 -17.72
CA LEU A 255 3.80 -20.30 -18.33
C LEU A 255 5.16 -20.16 -17.65
N ALA A 256 5.64 -18.92 -17.45
CA ALA A 256 6.91 -18.69 -16.77
C ALA A 256 6.88 -19.23 -15.33
N PHE A 257 5.79 -18.97 -14.61
CA PHE A 257 5.57 -19.46 -13.26
C PHE A 257 5.56 -21.00 -13.18
N SER A 258 4.97 -21.69 -14.17
CA SER A 258 4.94 -23.16 -14.19
C SER A 258 6.34 -23.79 -14.27
N ARG A 259 7.30 -23.09 -14.87
CA ARG A 259 8.70 -23.55 -14.96
C ARG A 259 9.41 -23.39 -13.62
N THR A 260 9.23 -22.25 -12.95
CA THR A 260 9.80 -22.05 -11.59
C THR A 260 9.12 -22.95 -10.56
N LEU A 261 7.84 -23.24 -10.74
CA LEU A 261 7.09 -24.17 -9.90
C LEU A 261 7.59 -25.62 -10.01
N GLU A 262 8.01 -26.07 -11.20
CA GLU A 262 8.56 -27.41 -11.40
C GLU A 262 9.76 -27.67 -10.48
N ASN A 263 10.74 -26.77 -10.48
CA ASN A 263 11.93 -26.88 -9.65
C ASN A 263 11.58 -26.93 -8.15
N ARG A 264 10.73 -25.99 -7.69
CA ARG A 264 10.29 -25.93 -6.28
C ARG A 264 9.58 -27.20 -5.84
N VAL A 265 8.75 -27.77 -6.71
CA VAL A 265 8.02 -28.98 -6.40
C VAL A 265 8.96 -30.17 -6.34
N LEU A 266 9.93 -30.28 -7.26
CA LEU A 266 10.94 -31.34 -7.26
C LEU A 266 11.86 -31.30 -6.03
N GLU A 267 12.35 -30.10 -5.66
CA GLU A 267 13.14 -29.89 -4.43
C GLU A 267 12.37 -30.33 -3.18
N ALA A 268 11.06 -30.06 -3.13
CA ALA A 268 10.22 -30.48 -2.01
C ALA A 268 10.01 -32.01 -1.93
N PHE A 269 10.33 -32.77 -2.98
CA PHE A 269 10.30 -34.24 -2.98
C PHE A 269 11.65 -34.88 -2.68
N GLU A 270 12.75 -34.12 -2.55
CA GLU A 270 14.01 -34.68 -2.10
C GLU A 270 13.88 -35.13 -0.64
N TYR A 271 13.84 -36.44 -0.44
CA TYR A 271 13.86 -37.08 0.87
C TYR A 271 15.20 -36.79 1.56
N PRO A 272 15.24 -36.61 2.89
CA PRO A 272 16.51 -36.56 3.61
C PRO A 272 17.22 -37.91 3.45
N ASP A 273 18.44 -37.90 2.90
CA ASP A 273 19.29 -39.11 2.76
C ASP A 273 19.57 -39.81 4.11
N ARG A 274 19.39 -39.09 5.23
CA ARG A 274 19.63 -39.57 6.58
C ARG A 274 18.54 -39.07 7.52
N ILE A 275 17.81 -40.01 8.13
CA ILE A 275 16.88 -39.73 9.22
C ILE A 275 17.57 -40.14 10.51
N ALA A 276 17.91 -39.17 11.38
CA ALA A 276 18.35 -39.46 12.73
C ALA A 276 17.12 -39.71 13.61
N LEU A 277 16.95 -40.95 14.06
CA LEU A 277 15.85 -41.35 14.92
C LEU A 277 16.26 -41.22 16.39
N LEU A 278 15.75 -40.20 17.08
CA LEU A 278 15.90 -40.04 18.52
C LEU A 278 14.71 -40.70 19.21
N LEU A 279 14.94 -41.87 19.82
CA LEU A 279 13.99 -42.53 20.70
C LEU A 279 14.52 -42.52 22.14
N PRO A 280 13.66 -42.31 23.16
CA PRO A 280 14.03 -42.60 24.54
C PRO A 280 14.23 -44.11 24.67
N LEU A 281 15.47 -44.52 24.90
CA LEU A 281 15.88 -45.90 25.15
C LEU A 281 16.21 -46.08 26.64
N SER A 282 15.28 -45.67 27.51
CA SER A 282 15.32 -45.94 28.95
C SER A 282 14.01 -45.52 29.61
#